data_AF-A0A953L9B4-F1
#
_entry.id   AF-A0A953L9B4-F1
#
_cell.length_a   1.000
_cell.length_b   1.000
_cell.length_c   1.000
_cell.angle_alpha   90.00
_cell.angle_beta   90.00
_cell.angle_gamma   90.00
#
_symmetry.space_group_name_H-M   'P 1'
#
loop_
_entity.id
_entity.type
_entity.pdbx_description
1 polymer ?
#
loop_
_entity_poly.entity_id
_entity_poly.type
_entity_poly.pdbx_seq_one_letter_code
_entity_poly.pdbx_strand_id
1 'polypeptide(L)'
;MNKNYRLNHPNEKEEGTTTINKSLSTQNFNICSSPSSGDFSRRMAVGYLFNPRLSHADDSVKPPLIKIKRRINDPYRTFCTLGYCLLFVAFILFLPSCNRKIAEKPLSHHGLLDKVQEQTFNYFWEGGEPISGGARERIHMDDVYPNHPKDIITSGGTGFGIMATLVGIERGFITREQGYERLLKLTNWLATSDRFHGAWPHWWMPDGKVTPFSKYDIGGDLVETAFLVQGLLTARQYFKKGNAKEKELAQKMDELWRGVDWKWYTRGENVLYWHWSPEYEWKMNFPVHGYNECLIMYVLAASSPTHGVDAAVYEEGFMMDGKVVSNDKHYRLPEVLYHYGNADRMVGPLFWAHYSYLGLNPQGLKDQYGDFWKLNQNHALIQYRYCVDNPNECEGYSDSCWGLTSSYSIKGYAGHNPDNDLCVISPTAALSSFPYTPEESNRFLHFLYDDHPELIGEYGPYDAFSLENDWFTPRYLAIDQLPIPVMIENYRTGLLWDLFMSAPEIQQGLDKLGFEYLKAKSY
;
A
#
# COMPACT_ATOMS: atom_id res chain seq x y z
N MET A 1 75.63 3.41 -15.58
CA MET A 1 75.82 3.44 -17.05
C MET A 1 74.61 4.19 -17.62
N ASN A 2 74.58 5.52 -17.64
CA ASN A 2 75.24 6.48 -18.55
C ASN A 2 74.91 6.30 -20.05
N LYS A 3 74.39 7.40 -20.63
CA LYS A 3 74.23 7.78 -22.06
C LYS A 3 72.91 7.36 -22.75
N ASN A 4 72.17 8.20 -23.50
CA ASN A 4 72.37 9.58 -23.99
C ASN A 4 71.07 10.13 -24.65
N TYR A 5 70.78 11.44 -24.49
CA TYR A 5 70.45 12.50 -25.48
C TYR A 5 69.61 12.17 -26.76
N ARG A 6 68.72 13.00 -27.35
CA ARG A 6 68.53 14.47 -27.44
C ARG A 6 67.21 14.82 -28.22
N LEU A 7 66.61 15.96 -27.86
CA LEU A 7 66.01 17.06 -28.68
C LEU A 7 64.82 16.85 -29.65
N ASN A 8 63.72 17.58 -29.43
CA ASN A 8 63.41 18.86 -30.12
C ASN A 8 62.05 19.45 -29.67
N HIS A 9 62.04 20.75 -29.33
CA HIS A 9 60.85 21.62 -29.35
C HIS A 9 60.69 22.25 -30.74
N PRO A 10 59.48 22.71 -31.14
CA PRO A 10 59.16 24.13 -30.90
C PRO A 10 57.73 24.40 -30.40
N ASN A 11 57.60 25.57 -29.77
CA ASN A 11 56.38 26.23 -29.33
C ASN A 11 55.38 26.48 -30.47
N GLU A 12 54.08 26.51 -30.18
CA GLU A 12 53.28 27.75 -30.22
C GLU A 12 51.84 27.57 -29.70
N LYS A 13 51.47 28.49 -28.79
CA LYS A 13 50.20 29.23 -28.62
C LYS A 13 48.96 28.58 -27.98
N GLU A 14 48.65 29.21 -26.85
CA GLU A 14 47.38 29.47 -26.17
C GLU A 14 46.10 29.40 -27.02
N GLU A 15 45.06 28.76 -26.45
CA GLU A 15 43.70 29.30 -26.23
C GLU A 15 42.94 28.21 -25.45
N GLY A 16 42.42 28.48 -24.25
CA GLY A 16 41.03 28.91 -24.12
C GLY A 16 40.20 27.80 -23.49
N THR A 17 39.88 27.97 -22.21
CA THR A 17 38.95 27.18 -21.41
C THR A 17 37.58 27.05 -22.07
N THR A 18 37.08 25.82 -22.27
CA THR A 18 35.63 25.56 -22.33
C THR A 18 35.30 24.18 -21.74
N THR A 19 34.66 24.22 -20.58
CA THR A 19 33.93 23.13 -19.93
C THR A 19 32.82 22.65 -20.86
N ILE A 20 32.72 21.35 -21.14
CA ILE A 20 31.52 20.75 -21.72
C ILE A 20 31.12 19.55 -20.87
N ASN A 21 30.07 19.78 -20.09
CA ASN A 21 29.27 18.80 -19.38
C ASN A 21 28.80 17.70 -20.35
N LYS A 22 29.14 16.44 -20.04
CA LYS A 22 28.39 15.30 -20.58
C LYS A 22 27.20 15.05 -19.68
N SER A 23 26.03 15.50 -20.13
CA SER A 23 24.73 15.11 -19.60
C SER A 23 24.57 13.59 -19.70
N LEU A 24 24.54 12.91 -18.55
CA LEU A 24 23.99 11.57 -18.44
C LEU A 24 22.47 11.69 -18.59
N SER A 25 21.91 11.07 -19.61
CA SER A 25 20.47 11.01 -19.83
C SER A 25 19.84 10.16 -18.72
N THR A 26 19.15 10.82 -17.80
CA THR A 26 18.30 10.19 -16.77
C THR A 26 17.05 9.63 -17.45
N GLN A 27 16.92 8.30 -17.46
CA GLN A 27 15.64 7.66 -17.71
C GLN A 27 14.76 7.85 -16.46
N ASN A 28 13.54 8.34 -16.66
CA ASN A 28 12.52 8.43 -15.60
C ASN A 28 12.15 7.01 -15.17
N PHE A 29 12.64 6.57 -14.01
CA PHE A 29 12.26 5.30 -13.41
C PHE A 29 11.04 5.51 -12.50
N ASN A 30 9.85 5.24 -13.04
CA ASN A 30 8.64 5.02 -12.26
C ASN A 30 8.66 3.57 -11.76
N ILE A 31 8.84 3.42 -10.47
CA ILE A 31 8.80 2.15 -9.75
C ILE A 31 7.31 1.86 -9.46
N CYS A 32 6.87 0.63 -9.76
CA CYS A 32 5.48 0.13 -9.80
C CYS A 32 4.63 0.34 -11.08
N SER A 33 5.21 0.76 -12.22
CA SER A 33 4.44 0.81 -13.47
C SER A 33 4.67 -0.40 -14.39
N SER A 34 3.62 -1.16 -14.67
CA SER A 34 3.53 -2.04 -15.85
C SER A 34 3.68 -1.20 -17.14
N PRO A 35 4.41 -1.66 -18.18
CA PRO A 35 4.57 -0.88 -19.41
C PRO A 35 3.25 -0.78 -20.19
N SER A 36 2.82 0.45 -20.51
CA SER A 36 1.66 0.74 -21.35
C SER A 36 1.92 0.33 -22.82
N SER A 37 0.93 -0.34 -23.42
CA SER A 37 0.94 -0.84 -24.79
C SER A 37 0.89 0.26 -25.85
N GLY A 38 1.62 0.02 -26.94
CA GLY A 38 1.60 0.81 -28.16
C GLY A 38 0.38 0.54 -29.04
N ASP A 39 0.01 1.58 -29.75
CA ASP A 39 -1.08 1.78 -30.70
C ASP A 39 -1.16 0.71 -31.81
N PHE A 40 -2.36 0.17 -32.06
CA PHE A 40 -2.76 -0.30 -33.39
C PHE A 40 -4.27 -0.17 -33.58
N SER A 41 -4.64 0.81 -34.39
CA SER A 41 -5.99 1.07 -34.87
C SER A 41 -6.29 0.25 -36.13
N ARG A 42 -7.48 -0.38 -36.22
CA ARG A 42 -8.33 -0.42 -37.43
C ARG A 42 -9.70 -1.12 -37.25
N ARG A 43 -10.72 -0.31 -37.58
CA ARG A 43 -12.14 -0.51 -37.93
C ARG A 43 -12.57 -1.85 -38.56
N MET A 44 -13.78 -2.31 -38.19
CA MET A 44 -15.00 -2.54 -39.02
C MET A 44 -16.10 -3.05 -38.05
N ALA A 45 -17.25 -2.39 -37.78
CA ALA A 45 -18.38 -1.95 -38.60
C ALA A 45 -19.38 -3.07 -39.02
N VAL A 46 -20.62 -2.95 -38.49
CA VAL A 46 -21.93 -3.45 -38.97
C VAL A 46 -22.22 -4.96 -38.79
N GLY A 47 -23.36 -5.44 -38.29
CA GLY A 47 -24.62 -4.85 -37.82
C GLY A 47 -25.73 -5.94 -37.74
N TYR A 48 -26.88 -5.59 -37.11
CA TYR A 48 -28.24 -6.13 -37.31
C TYR A 48 -28.48 -7.63 -36.90
N LEU A 49 -29.57 -8.10 -36.28
CA LEU A 49 -31.01 -7.80 -36.36
C LEU A 49 -31.82 -8.43 -35.18
N PHE A 50 -33.07 -7.96 -35.08
CA PHE A 50 -34.18 -8.22 -34.15
C PHE A 50 -34.77 -9.67 -34.07
N ASN A 51 -35.08 -10.11 -32.83
CA ASN A 51 -36.42 -10.36 -32.22
C ASN A 51 -37.39 -11.48 -32.80
N PRO A 52 -38.58 -11.79 -32.20
CA PRO A 52 -38.89 -12.90 -31.27
C PRO A 52 -40.11 -13.80 -31.66
N ARG A 53 -40.52 -14.77 -30.80
CA ARG A 53 -41.91 -15.14 -30.36
C ARG A 53 -42.08 -16.63 -29.96
N LEU A 54 -42.64 -16.92 -28.76
CA LEU A 54 -43.98 -17.55 -28.40
C LEU A 54 -44.17 -19.02 -28.86
N SER A 55 -44.80 -19.98 -28.17
CA SER A 55 -45.92 -20.10 -27.20
C SER A 55 -45.84 -21.52 -26.53
N HIS A 56 -46.43 -21.83 -25.36
CA HIS A 56 -47.84 -22.20 -25.11
C HIS A 56 -48.13 -22.54 -23.61
N ALA A 57 -49.42 -22.46 -23.27
CA ALA A 57 -50.15 -22.71 -22.01
C ALA A 57 -50.10 -24.20 -21.51
N ASP A 58 -50.56 -24.64 -20.34
CA ASP A 58 -51.85 -24.36 -19.66
C ASP A 58 -51.93 -24.93 -18.22
N ASP A 59 -52.76 -24.29 -17.37
CA ASP A 59 -53.67 -24.74 -16.27
C ASP A 59 -53.33 -25.93 -15.34
N SER A 60 -53.74 -26.05 -14.07
CA SER A 60 -54.58 -25.31 -13.11
C SER A 60 -54.52 -26.07 -11.75
N VAL A 61 -54.95 -25.44 -10.64
CA VAL A 61 -55.70 -26.00 -9.48
C VAL A 61 -55.47 -25.13 -8.22
N LYS A 62 -56.58 -24.62 -7.64
CA LYS A 62 -56.67 -23.90 -6.34
C LYS A 62 -57.59 -24.68 -5.36
N PRO A 63 -57.47 -24.45 -4.04
CA PRO A 63 -58.04 -25.30 -2.97
C PRO A 63 -59.45 -24.87 -2.49
N PRO A 64 -60.13 -25.67 -1.64
CA PRO A 64 -61.53 -25.40 -1.26
C PRO A 64 -61.69 -24.49 -0.04
N LEU A 65 -62.80 -23.73 -0.07
CA LEU A 65 -63.33 -22.83 0.97
C LEU A 65 -64.50 -23.48 1.72
N ILE A 66 -64.56 -23.25 3.04
CA ILE A 66 -65.68 -23.61 3.92
C ILE A 66 -66.65 -22.42 4.05
N LYS A 67 -67.95 -22.70 3.93
CA LYS A 67 -69.09 -21.77 4.06
C LYS A 67 -69.55 -21.63 5.52
N ILE A 68 -69.89 -20.42 5.96
CA ILE A 68 -70.82 -20.19 7.09
C ILE A 68 -71.91 -19.18 6.68
N LYS A 69 -73.15 -19.48 7.11
CA LYS A 69 -74.45 -18.92 6.72
C LYS A 69 -74.69 -17.48 7.19
N ARG A 70 -75.38 -16.71 6.35
CA ARG A 70 -76.02 -15.42 6.67
C ARG A 70 -77.28 -15.61 7.54
N ARG A 71 -77.50 -14.69 8.47
CA ARG A 71 -78.83 -14.29 8.98
C ARG A 71 -79.03 -12.80 8.69
N ILE A 72 -80.21 -12.49 8.18
CA ILE A 72 -80.70 -11.16 7.78
C ILE A 72 -81.34 -10.48 8.99
N ASN A 73 -81.20 -9.15 9.13
CA ASN A 73 -82.28 -8.27 9.60
C ASN A 73 -81.99 -6.77 9.33
N ASP A 74 -82.93 -6.19 8.57
CA ASP A 74 -83.56 -4.86 8.58
C ASP A 74 -82.78 -3.53 8.42
N PRO A 75 -83.22 -2.59 7.51
CA PRO A 75 -82.45 -1.45 7.06
C PRO A 75 -82.99 -0.12 7.62
N TYR A 76 -82.67 0.25 8.85
CA TYR A 76 -82.91 1.62 9.34
C TYR A 76 -81.80 2.07 10.30
N ARG A 77 -80.54 2.05 9.85
CA ARG A 77 -79.44 2.68 10.61
C ARG A 77 -78.19 3.02 9.79
N THR A 78 -78.38 3.47 8.55
CA THR A 78 -77.26 3.69 7.61
C THR A 78 -77.29 5.07 6.94
N PHE A 79 -77.54 6.13 7.70
CA PHE A 79 -77.29 7.51 7.24
C PHE A 79 -76.98 8.40 8.45
N CYS A 80 -75.75 8.33 8.98
CA CYS A 80 -75.10 9.42 9.74
C CYS A 80 -73.67 9.10 10.22
N THR A 81 -73.20 7.86 10.11
CA THR A 81 -71.86 7.44 10.59
C THR A 81 -70.83 7.16 9.50
N LEU A 82 -71.09 7.52 8.23
CA LEU A 82 -70.10 7.43 7.15
C LEU A 82 -69.39 8.76 6.82
N GLY A 83 -69.93 9.91 7.26
CA GLY A 83 -69.31 11.22 6.99
C GLY A 83 -68.09 11.55 7.86
N TYR A 84 -68.09 11.09 9.12
CA TYR A 84 -67.04 11.43 10.08
C TYR A 84 -65.83 10.48 10.05
N CYS A 85 -65.99 9.22 9.60
CA CYS A 85 -64.86 8.30 9.47
C CYS A 85 -63.99 8.57 8.22
N LEU A 86 -64.56 9.11 7.14
CA LEU A 86 -63.80 9.43 5.92
C LEU A 86 -62.92 10.68 6.06
N LEU A 87 -63.30 11.64 6.91
CA LEU A 87 -62.48 12.82 7.22
C LEU A 87 -61.34 12.51 8.21
N PHE A 88 -61.50 11.52 9.10
CA PHE A 88 -60.44 11.12 10.03
C PHE A 88 -59.36 10.25 9.36
N VAL A 89 -59.74 9.41 8.39
CA VAL A 89 -58.77 8.61 7.61
C VAL A 89 -58.02 9.48 6.58
N ALA A 90 -58.66 10.51 6.02
CA ALA A 90 -57.98 11.47 5.15
C ALA A 90 -56.95 12.34 5.90
N PHE A 91 -57.17 12.63 7.20
CA PHE A 91 -56.24 13.42 8.01
C PHE A 91 -55.00 12.62 8.46
N ILE A 92 -55.10 11.30 8.60
CA ILE A 92 -53.96 10.42 8.90
C ILE A 92 -53.10 10.14 7.66
N LEU A 93 -53.69 10.19 6.45
CA LEU A 93 -52.98 10.01 5.18
C LEU A 93 -52.29 11.30 4.66
N PHE A 94 -52.51 12.45 5.31
CA PHE A 94 -51.89 13.74 4.97
C PHE A 94 -51.11 14.37 6.13
N LEU A 95 -50.73 13.60 7.16
CA LEU A 95 -49.61 14.00 7.99
C LEU A 95 -48.36 13.91 7.10
N PRO A 96 -47.57 14.99 6.95
CA PRO A 96 -46.23 14.83 6.40
C PRO A 96 -45.58 13.79 7.29
N SER A 97 -45.24 12.63 6.74
CA SER A 97 -44.30 11.74 7.40
C SER A 97 -43.04 12.57 7.53
N CYS A 98 -42.88 13.21 8.68
CA CYS A 98 -41.68 13.91 9.06
C CYS A 98 -40.69 12.79 9.30
N ASN A 99 -40.20 12.22 8.20
CA ASN A 99 -39.08 11.32 8.15
C ASN A 99 -37.88 12.21 8.46
N ARG A 100 -37.80 12.61 9.73
CA ARG A 100 -36.64 13.27 10.30
C ARG A 100 -35.60 12.17 10.21
N LYS A 101 -34.84 12.16 9.10
CA LYS A 101 -33.55 11.47 9.06
C LYS A 101 -32.89 11.90 10.35
N ILE A 102 -32.80 10.99 11.32
CA ILE A 102 -31.95 11.21 12.46
C ILE A 102 -30.59 11.33 11.80
N ALA A 103 -30.08 12.55 11.70
CA ALA A 103 -28.72 12.77 11.25
C ALA A 103 -27.88 11.92 12.20
N GLU A 104 -27.30 10.85 11.68
CA GLU A 104 -26.39 10.04 12.47
C GLU A 104 -25.34 10.98 13.04
N LYS A 105 -25.13 10.90 14.35
CA LYS A 105 -24.15 11.76 15.01
C LYS A 105 -22.79 11.47 14.35
N PRO A 106 -22.04 12.50 13.92
CA PRO A 106 -20.72 12.27 13.33
C PRO A 106 -19.87 11.46 14.29
N LEU A 107 -19.12 10.50 13.75
CA LEU A 107 -18.27 9.63 14.54
C LEU A 107 -17.25 10.48 15.31
N SER A 108 -16.93 10.07 16.54
CA SER A 108 -15.77 10.63 17.24
C SER A 108 -14.49 10.33 16.46
N HIS A 109 -13.43 11.12 16.63
CA HIS A 109 -12.12 10.85 16.04
C HIS A 109 -11.68 9.37 16.19
N HIS A 110 -11.76 8.82 17.40
CA HIS A 110 -11.43 7.41 17.64
C HIS A 110 -12.35 6.44 16.90
N GLY A 111 -13.65 6.73 16.83
CA GLY A 111 -14.61 5.92 16.09
C GLY A 111 -14.37 5.96 14.58
N LEU A 112 -13.88 7.09 14.05
CA LEU A 112 -13.52 7.20 12.64
C LEU A 112 -12.23 6.44 12.32
N LEU A 113 -11.24 6.49 13.22
CA LEU A 113 -10.03 5.67 13.14
C LEU A 113 -10.36 4.17 13.19
N ASP A 114 -11.24 3.73 14.09
CA ASP A 114 -11.69 2.34 14.14
C ASP A 114 -12.36 1.93 12.82
N LYS A 115 -13.25 2.79 12.28
CA LYS A 115 -13.95 2.54 11.02
C LYS A 115 -13.00 2.40 9.83
N VAL A 116 -12.08 3.34 9.62
CA VAL A 116 -11.13 3.26 8.50
C VAL A 116 -10.19 2.06 8.66
N GLN A 117 -9.73 1.75 9.88
CA GLN A 117 -8.90 0.57 10.11
C GLN A 117 -9.65 -0.74 9.79
N GLU A 118 -10.92 -0.88 10.22
CA GLU A 118 -11.73 -2.08 9.98
C GLU A 118 -12.03 -2.26 8.49
N GLN A 119 -12.50 -1.21 7.81
CA GLN A 119 -12.82 -1.27 6.39
C GLN A 119 -11.58 -1.60 5.55
N THR A 120 -10.46 -0.94 5.82
CA THR A 120 -9.23 -1.18 5.05
C THR A 120 -8.57 -2.52 5.39
N PHE A 121 -8.68 -3.00 6.62
CA PHE A 121 -8.30 -4.37 6.99
C PHE A 121 -9.06 -5.42 6.17
N ASN A 122 -10.34 -5.18 5.86
CA ASN A 122 -11.15 -6.12 5.06
C ASN A 122 -10.64 -6.33 3.63
N TYR A 123 -9.80 -5.43 3.09
CA TYR A 123 -9.08 -5.69 1.83
C TYR A 123 -8.32 -7.02 1.87
N PHE A 124 -7.62 -7.29 2.98
CA PHE A 124 -6.86 -8.52 3.18
C PHE A 124 -7.72 -9.64 3.75
N TRP A 125 -8.66 -9.30 4.62
CA TRP A 125 -9.47 -10.31 5.30
C TRP A 125 -10.51 -10.95 4.36
N GLU A 126 -11.40 -10.15 3.79
CA GLU A 126 -12.48 -10.59 2.91
C GLU A 126 -12.02 -10.59 1.44
N GLY A 127 -11.25 -9.56 1.04
CA GLY A 127 -10.72 -9.41 -0.31
C GLY A 127 -9.48 -10.27 -0.64
N GLY A 128 -8.90 -10.95 0.37
CA GLY A 128 -7.74 -11.83 0.20
C GLY A 128 -8.00 -13.00 -0.76
N GLU A 129 -6.94 -13.49 -1.39
CA GLU A 129 -7.04 -14.62 -2.33
C GLU A 129 -7.38 -15.92 -1.55
N PRO A 130 -8.43 -16.67 -1.94
CA PRO A 130 -9.00 -17.71 -1.10
C PRO A 130 -8.17 -18.98 -0.95
N ILE A 131 -7.17 -19.26 -1.78
CA ILE A 131 -6.32 -20.47 -1.67
C ILE A 131 -5.13 -20.21 -0.76
N SER A 132 -4.39 -19.14 -1.00
CA SER A 132 -3.22 -18.70 -0.24
C SER A 132 -3.59 -18.01 1.07
N GLY A 133 -4.69 -17.24 1.08
CA GLY A 133 -4.97 -16.26 2.12
C GLY A 133 -4.12 -14.98 2.05
N GLY A 134 -3.35 -14.79 0.96
CA GLY A 134 -2.50 -13.64 0.71
C GLY A 134 -3.25 -12.45 0.10
N ALA A 135 -2.56 -11.31 -0.01
CA ALA A 135 -3.14 -10.09 -0.56
C ALA A 135 -3.19 -10.19 -2.08
N ARG A 136 -4.37 -10.00 -2.67
CA ARG A 136 -4.45 -9.73 -4.12
C ARG A 136 -3.71 -8.45 -4.42
N GLU A 137 -2.99 -8.40 -5.54
CA GLU A 137 -2.33 -7.18 -6.03
C GLU A 137 -3.31 -6.01 -6.11
N ARG A 138 -4.49 -6.28 -6.68
CA ARG A 138 -5.54 -5.28 -6.90
C ARG A 138 -6.92 -5.88 -6.75
N ILE A 139 -7.87 -5.05 -6.33
CA ILE A 139 -9.30 -5.38 -6.36
C ILE A 139 -10.03 -4.28 -7.11
N HIS A 140 -10.73 -4.65 -8.18
CA HIS A 140 -11.59 -3.76 -8.93
C HIS A 140 -13.06 -4.11 -8.67
N MET A 141 -13.85 -3.11 -8.27
CA MET A 141 -15.26 -3.32 -7.91
C MET A 141 -16.16 -3.58 -9.13
N ASP A 142 -15.69 -3.25 -10.33
CA ASP A 142 -16.34 -3.58 -11.61
C ASP A 142 -16.03 -5.01 -12.10
N ASP A 143 -15.15 -5.74 -11.40
CA ASP A 143 -14.61 -7.05 -11.77
C ASP A 143 -13.90 -7.07 -13.15
N VAL A 144 -13.45 -5.92 -13.67
CA VAL A 144 -12.78 -5.80 -14.97
C VAL A 144 -11.26 -5.70 -14.81
N TYR A 145 -10.53 -6.76 -15.16
CA TYR A 145 -9.06 -6.81 -15.03
C TYR A 145 -8.39 -6.94 -16.42
N PRO A 146 -7.98 -5.82 -17.05
CA PRO A 146 -7.58 -5.82 -18.46
C PRO A 146 -6.21 -6.44 -18.75
N ASN A 147 -5.25 -6.30 -17.83
CA ASN A 147 -3.84 -6.65 -18.09
C ASN A 147 -3.35 -7.86 -17.30
N HIS A 148 -4.02 -8.20 -16.20
CA HIS A 148 -3.58 -9.21 -15.24
C HIS A 148 -4.79 -9.95 -14.68
N PRO A 149 -4.69 -11.25 -14.35
CA PRO A 149 -5.73 -11.96 -13.63
C PRO A 149 -6.04 -11.32 -12.27
N LYS A 150 -7.30 -11.43 -11.82
CA LYS A 150 -7.77 -10.96 -10.51
C LYS A 150 -6.99 -11.57 -9.34
N ASP A 151 -6.66 -12.85 -9.44
CA ASP A 151 -6.10 -13.64 -8.33
C ASP A 151 -4.56 -13.62 -8.29
N ILE A 152 -3.92 -12.60 -8.89
CA ILE A 152 -2.49 -12.36 -8.64
C ILE A 152 -2.32 -11.96 -7.18
N ILE A 153 -1.38 -12.62 -6.50
CA ILE A 153 -0.98 -12.33 -5.13
C ILE A 153 0.34 -11.55 -5.15
N THR A 154 0.41 -10.44 -4.42
CA THR A 154 1.64 -9.65 -4.24
C THR A 154 2.37 -10.05 -2.96
N SER A 155 3.70 -10.20 -3.02
CA SER A 155 4.51 -10.58 -1.86
C SER A 155 4.64 -9.46 -0.84
N GLY A 156 5.04 -8.24 -1.22
CA GLY A 156 5.18 -7.14 -0.27
C GLY A 156 3.85 -6.69 0.32
N GLY A 157 2.80 -6.58 -0.51
CA GLY A 157 1.45 -6.29 -0.02
C GLY A 157 0.92 -7.37 0.94
N THR A 158 1.29 -8.64 0.73
CA THR A 158 0.99 -9.72 1.70
C THR A 158 1.73 -9.52 3.02
N GLY A 159 2.95 -9.01 3.02
CA GLY A 159 3.67 -8.60 4.22
C GLY A 159 2.90 -7.57 5.05
N PHE A 160 2.34 -6.57 4.39
CA PHE A 160 1.51 -5.54 5.04
C PHE A 160 0.21 -6.16 5.59
N GLY A 161 -0.40 -7.08 4.84
CA GLY A 161 -1.60 -7.81 5.27
C GLY A 161 -1.40 -8.68 6.51
N ILE A 162 -0.22 -9.30 6.66
CA ILE A 162 0.16 -10.02 7.89
C ILE A 162 0.14 -9.07 9.09
N MET A 163 0.71 -7.86 8.96
CA MET A 163 0.68 -6.86 10.03
C MET A 163 -0.74 -6.36 10.32
N ALA A 164 -1.52 -6.07 9.26
CA ALA A 164 -2.92 -5.66 9.38
C ALA A 164 -3.78 -6.73 10.09
N THR A 165 -3.44 -8.02 9.93
CA THR A 165 -4.11 -9.10 10.68
C THR A 165 -3.90 -8.96 12.19
N LEU A 166 -2.71 -8.55 12.65
CA LEU A 166 -2.46 -8.31 14.07
C LEU A 166 -3.28 -7.12 14.59
N VAL A 167 -3.40 -6.05 13.77
CA VAL A 167 -4.30 -4.93 14.06
C VAL A 167 -5.74 -5.43 14.22
N GLY A 168 -6.22 -6.27 13.30
CA GLY A 168 -7.56 -6.85 13.37
C GLY A 168 -7.82 -7.68 14.63
N ILE A 169 -6.81 -8.40 15.14
CA ILE A 169 -6.91 -9.13 16.41
C ILE A 169 -6.99 -8.15 17.59
N GLU A 170 -6.08 -7.19 17.68
CA GLU A 170 -5.99 -6.27 18.82
C GLU A 170 -7.17 -5.28 18.88
N ARG A 171 -7.74 -4.92 17.73
CA ARG A 171 -8.94 -4.08 17.64
C ARG A 171 -10.24 -4.89 17.76
N GLY A 172 -10.18 -6.22 17.76
CA GLY A 172 -11.35 -7.09 17.89
C GLY A 172 -12.22 -7.17 16.63
N PHE A 173 -11.69 -6.79 15.46
CA PHE A 173 -12.36 -7.01 14.17
C PHE A 173 -12.45 -8.51 13.85
N ILE A 174 -11.44 -9.26 14.29
CA ILE A 174 -11.41 -10.71 14.26
C ILE A 174 -10.96 -11.26 15.61
N THR A 175 -11.30 -12.51 15.89
CA THR A 175 -10.75 -13.22 17.05
C THR A 175 -9.30 -13.61 16.82
N ARG A 176 -8.56 -13.81 17.92
CA ARG A 176 -7.18 -14.31 17.88
C ARG A 176 -7.05 -15.67 17.18
N GLU A 177 -8.02 -16.57 17.38
CA GLU A 177 -8.04 -17.89 16.70
C GLU A 177 -8.19 -17.73 15.19
N GLN A 178 -9.11 -16.87 14.73
CA GLN A 178 -9.28 -16.60 13.30
C GLN A 178 -8.00 -16.02 12.69
N GLY A 179 -7.35 -15.08 13.39
CA GLY A 179 -6.07 -14.52 12.96
C GLY A 179 -4.97 -15.60 12.88
N TYR A 180 -4.87 -16.46 13.89
CA TYR A 180 -3.96 -17.61 13.88
C TYR A 180 -4.22 -18.55 12.69
N GLU A 181 -5.47 -18.94 12.44
CA GLU A 181 -5.83 -19.85 11.34
C GLU A 181 -5.48 -19.27 9.97
N ARG A 182 -5.76 -17.98 9.75
CA ARG A 182 -5.39 -17.27 8.51
C ARG A 182 -3.89 -17.26 8.30
N LEU A 183 -3.13 -16.89 9.33
CA LEU A 183 -1.67 -16.79 9.23
C LEU A 183 -1.00 -18.15 9.11
N LEU A 184 -1.54 -19.20 9.73
CA LEU A 184 -1.06 -20.57 9.55
C LEU A 184 -1.25 -21.04 8.11
N LYS A 185 -2.43 -20.80 7.53
CA LYS A 185 -2.72 -21.11 6.14
C LYS A 185 -1.73 -20.42 5.20
N LEU A 186 -1.56 -19.10 5.36
CA LEU A 186 -0.63 -18.32 4.55
C LEU A 186 0.82 -18.79 4.72
N THR A 187 1.26 -19.03 5.95
CA THR A 187 2.63 -19.48 6.23
C THR A 187 2.91 -20.85 5.59
N ASN A 188 1.95 -21.78 5.65
CA ASN A 188 2.09 -23.07 4.98
C ASN A 188 2.10 -22.93 3.45
N TRP A 189 1.30 -22.02 2.88
CA TRP A 189 1.32 -21.73 1.45
C TRP A 189 2.66 -21.13 1.00
N LEU A 190 3.18 -20.14 1.74
CA LEU A 190 4.49 -19.51 1.49
C LEU A 190 5.67 -20.50 1.55
N ALA A 191 5.56 -21.54 2.38
CA ALA A 191 6.55 -22.61 2.46
C ALA A 191 6.59 -23.49 1.21
N THR A 192 5.53 -23.47 0.39
CA THR A 192 5.40 -24.27 -0.83
C THR A 192 5.45 -23.45 -2.12
N SER A 193 5.34 -22.12 -2.03
CA SER A 193 5.41 -21.23 -3.18
C SER A 193 6.83 -21.12 -3.73
N ASP A 194 6.95 -20.71 -4.99
CA ASP A 194 8.24 -20.55 -5.66
C ASP A 194 9.12 -19.54 -4.91
N ARG A 195 10.39 -19.92 -4.71
CA ARG A 195 11.46 -19.14 -4.10
C ARG A 195 12.74 -19.25 -4.91
N PHE A 196 13.53 -18.19 -4.92
CA PHE A 196 14.74 -18.01 -5.72
C PHE A 196 15.87 -17.55 -4.80
N HIS A 197 16.77 -18.47 -4.43
CA HIS A 197 17.71 -18.25 -3.33
C HIS A 197 17.00 -17.78 -2.05
N GLY A 198 15.84 -18.38 -1.78
CA GLY A 198 15.03 -18.03 -0.63
C GLY A 198 14.22 -16.74 -0.74
N ALA A 199 14.52 -15.84 -1.68
CA ALA A 199 13.65 -14.69 -1.94
C ALA A 199 12.40 -15.14 -2.71
N TRP A 200 11.28 -14.49 -2.44
CA TRP A 200 10.02 -14.69 -3.15
C TRP A 200 9.94 -13.74 -4.36
N PRO A 201 9.16 -14.09 -5.40
CA PRO A 201 8.90 -13.19 -6.51
C PRO A 201 8.00 -12.03 -6.10
N HIS A 202 7.92 -11.01 -6.97
CA HIS A 202 6.98 -9.90 -6.84
C HIS A 202 5.52 -10.40 -6.84
N TRP A 203 5.18 -11.30 -7.77
CA TRP A 203 3.84 -11.85 -7.95
C TRP A 203 3.79 -13.37 -8.04
N TRP A 204 2.70 -13.93 -7.50
CA TRP A 204 2.30 -15.32 -7.71
C TRP A 204 0.90 -15.46 -8.29
N MET A 205 0.65 -16.63 -8.85
CA MET A 205 -0.70 -17.21 -8.97
C MET A 205 -1.06 -18.03 -7.73
N PRO A 206 -2.35 -18.36 -7.52
CA PRO A 206 -2.81 -19.09 -6.32
C PRO A 206 -2.18 -20.46 -6.08
N ASP A 207 -1.65 -21.11 -7.13
CA ASP A 207 -0.92 -22.38 -7.04
C ASP A 207 0.51 -22.24 -6.46
N GLY A 208 0.92 -21.01 -6.12
CA GLY A 208 2.25 -20.71 -5.59
C GLY A 208 3.31 -20.50 -6.67
N LYS A 209 2.94 -20.49 -7.95
CA LYS A 209 3.88 -20.27 -9.05
C LYS A 209 4.11 -18.80 -9.33
N VAL A 210 5.36 -18.45 -9.61
CA VAL A 210 5.71 -17.09 -10.04
C VAL A 210 4.91 -16.71 -11.28
N THR A 211 4.41 -15.48 -11.31
CA THR A 211 3.88 -14.88 -12.54
C THR A 211 4.69 -13.62 -12.86
N PRO A 212 5.05 -13.36 -14.13
CA PRO A 212 5.92 -12.26 -14.48
C PRO A 212 5.37 -10.89 -14.07
N PHE A 213 6.16 -10.10 -13.34
CA PHE A 213 5.88 -8.68 -13.14
C PHE A 213 6.28 -7.86 -14.39
N SER A 214 7.38 -8.26 -15.01
CA SER A 214 7.83 -7.75 -16.31
C SER A 214 8.51 -8.87 -17.11
N LYS A 215 8.96 -8.56 -18.34
CA LYS A 215 9.58 -9.55 -19.23
C LYS A 215 10.78 -10.28 -18.59
N TYR A 216 11.59 -9.61 -17.78
CA TYR A 216 12.78 -10.21 -17.17
C TYR A 216 12.63 -10.45 -15.66
N ASP A 217 11.52 -10.00 -15.08
CA ASP A 217 11.23 -10.15 -13.67
C ASP A 217 10.27 -11.32 -13.45
N ILE A 218 10.89 -12.51 -13.41
CA ILE A 218 10.25 -13.82 -13.24
C ILE A 218 10.98 -14.66 -12.18
N GLY A 219 11.69 -13.99 -11.28
CA GLY A 219 12.57 -14.60 -10.29
C GLY A 219 12.31 -14.05 -8.90
N GLY A 220 13.33 -13.98 -8.06
CA GLY A 220 13.20 -13.36 -6.74
C GLY A 220 13.25 -11.85 -6.83
N ASP A 221 12.36 -11.22 -6.09
CA ASP A 221 12.31 -9.79 -5.79
C ASP A 221 12.68 -9.60 -4.32
N LEU A 222 13.87 -9.04 -4.06
CA LEU A 222 14.39 -8.91 -2.71
C LEU A 222 13.73 -7.78 -1.91
N VAL A 223 13.21 -6.75 -2.58
CA VAL A 223 12.52 -5.62 -1.92
C VAL A 223 11.16 -6.09 -1.43
N GLU A 224 10.39 -6.75 -2.28
CA GLU A 224 9.08 -7.31 -1.89
C GLU A 224 9.24 -8.42 -0.85
N THR A 225 10.28 -9.24 -0.98
CA THR A 225 10.68 -10.20 0.06
C THR A 225 10.97 -9.50 1.39
N ALA A 226 11.64 -8.35 1.39
CA ALA A 226 11.92 -7.59 2.60
C ALA A 226 10.62 -7.10 3.28
N PHE A 227 9.65 -6.60 2.51
CA PHE A 227 8.34 -6.22 3.04
C PHE A 227 7.58 -7.41 3.62
N LEU A 228 7.58 -8.56 2.93
CA LEU A 228 6.98 -9.80 3.43
C LEU A 228 7.62 -10.28 4.74
N VAL A 229 8.95 -10.29 4.79
CA VAL A 229 9.72 -10.68 5.97
C VAL A 229 9.47 -9.72 7.14
N GLN A 230 9.34 -8.43 6.87
CA GLN A 230 8.99 -7.44 7.89
C GLN A 230 7.68 -7.85 8.60
N GLY A 231 6.67 -8.27 7.83
CA GLY A 231 5.40 -8.80 8.35
C GLY A 231 5.57 -10.11 9.10
N LEU A 232 6.31 -11.08 8.54
CA LEU A 232 6.55 -12.38 9.16
C LEU A 232 7.25 -12.26 10.52
N LEU A 233 8.28 -11.43 10.63
CA LEU A 233 8.98 -11.20 11.90
C LEU A 233 8.09 -10.53 12.93
N THR A 234 7.25 -9.58 12.51
CA THR A 234 6.28 -8.93 13.40
C THR A 234 5.28 -9.94 13.96
N ALA A 235 4.70 -10.78 13.11
CA ALA A 235 3.78 -11.84 13.55
C ALA A 235 4.47 -12.94 14.38
N ARG A 236 5.70 -13.33 14.03
CA ARG A 236 6.52 -14.24 14.84
C ARG A 236 6.63 -13.73 16.26
N GLN A 237 6.96 -12.45 16.44
CA GLN A 237 7.12 -11.84 17.76
C GLN A 237 5.82 -11.78 18.55
N TYR A 238 4.68 -11.62 17.88
CA TYR A 238 3.35 -11.63 18.48
C TYR A 238 2.93 -13.02 19.01
N PHE A 239 3.29 -14.09 18.29
CA PHE A 239 2.87 -15.46 18.62
C PHE A 239 3.91 -16.26 19.43
N LYS A 240 5.20 -15.86 19.46
CA LYS A 240 6.29 -16.66 20.08
C LYS A 240 6.12 -16.98 21.56
N LYS A 241 5.36 -16.17 22.31
CA LYS A 241 5.08 -16.40 23.76
C LYS A 241 3.70 -17.04 23.99
N GLY A 242 2.97 -17.34 22.93
CA GLY A 242 1.62 -17.88 22.98
C GLY A 242 1.53 -19.35 23.39
N ASN A 243 0.40 -19.97 23.04
CA ASN A 243 0.16 -21.39 23.25
C ASN A 243 1.06 -22.26 22.32
N ALA A 244 0.98 -23.59 22.45
CA ALA A 244 1.83 -24.51 21.68
C ALA A 244 1.69 -24.37 20.16
N LYS A 245 0.46 -24.19 19.66
CA LYS A 245 0.17 -24.01 18.23
C LYS A 245 0.73 -22.68 17.71
N GLU A 246 0.57 -21.61 18.48
CA GLU A 246 1.10 -20.28 18.14
C GLU A 246 2.63 -20.27 18.10
N LYS A 247 3.27 -21.00 19.01
CA LYS A 247 4.73 -21.20 19.00
C LYS A 247 5.20 -21.95 17.77
N GLU A 248 4.46 -22.96 17.32
CA GLU A 248 4.74 -23.68 16.08
C GLU A 248 4.62 -22.76 14.86
N LEU A 249 3.58 -21.92 14.80
CA LEU A 249 3.43 -20.91 13.75
C LEU A 249 4.62 -19.94 13.74
N ALA A 250 5.01 -19.41 14.90
CA ALA A 250 6.16 -18.53 15.02
C ALA A 250 7.46 -19.21 14.55
N GLN A 251 7.65 -20.50 14.85
CA GLN A 251 8.80 -21.26 14.37
C GLN A 251 8.79 -21.40 12.84
N LYS A 252 7.65 -21.71 12.22
CA LYS A 252 7.53 -21.79 10.76
C LYS A 252 7.88 -20.46 10.08
N MET A 253 7.41 -19.33 10.65
CA MET A 253 7.78 -18.00 10.16
C MET A 253 9.27 -17.72 10.30
N ASP A 254 9.90 -18.18 11.39
CA ASP A 254 11.34 -18.08 11.61
C ASP A 254 12.15 -18.89 10.58
N GLU A 255 11.71 -20.10 10.25
CA GLU A 255 12.31 -20.95 9.23
C GLU A 255 12.25 -20.30 7.84
N LEU A 256 11.12 -19.68 7.48
CA LEU A 256 10.98 -18.95 6.22
C LEU A 256 11.95 -17.76 6.14
N TRP A 257 12.00 -16.94 7.19
CA TRP A 257 12.90 -15.80 7.34
C TRP A 257 14.38 -16.21 7.20
N ARG A 258 14.80 -17.24 7.94
CA ARG A 258 16.18 -17.75 7.90
C ARG A 258 16.57 -18.34 6.55
N GLY A 259 15.59 -18.75 5.75
CA GLY A 259 15.82 -19.30 4.42
C GLY A 259 16.12 -18.26 3.34
N VAL A 260 15.98 -16.96 3.59
CA VAL A 260 16.26 -15.91 2.58
C VAL A 260 17.78 -15.68 2.48
N ASP A 261 18.34 -15.89 1.30
CA ASP A 261 19.78 -15.70 1.04
C ASP A 261 20.08 -14.26 0.60
N TRP A 262 20.06 -13.31 1.53
CA TRP A 262 20.36 -11.89 1.25
C TRP A 262 21.74 -11.70 0.62
N LYS A 263 22.71 -12.49 1.06
CA LYS A 263 24.08 -12.46 0.55
C LYS A 263 24.17 -12.82 -0.92
N TRP A 264 23.35 -13.77 -1.42
CA TRP A 264 23.28 -14.08 -2.85
C TRP A 264 23.02 -12.83 -3.70
N TYR A 265 22.10 -11.98 -3.26
CA TYR A 265 21.70 -10.76 -3.95
C TYR A 265 22.72 -9.62 -3.90
N THR A 266 23.89 -9.86 -3.31
CA THR A 266 25.03 -8.93 -3.43
C THR A 266 25.79 -9.09 -4.74
N ARG A 267 25.68 -10.26 -5.40
CA ARG A 267 26.58 -10.66 -6.51
C ARG A 267 28.08 -10.60 -6.12
N GLY A 268 28.39 -10.60 -4.82
CA GLY A 268 29.76 -10.42 -4.32
C GLY A 268 30.24 -8.96 -4.32
N GLU A 269 29.34 -7.99 -4.48
CA GLU A 269 29.61 -6.55 -4.44
C GLU A 269 29.10 -5.94 -3.12
N ASN A 270 29.49 -4.69 -2.83
CA ASN A 270 29.00 -3.96 -1.66
C ASN A 270 27.68 -3.23 -1.93
N VAL A 271 26.71 -3.91 -2.54
CA VAL A 271 25.36 -3.41 -2.81
C VAL A 271 24.39 -4.58 -2.92
N LEU A 272 23.10 -4.37 -2.62
CA LEU A 272 22.05 -5.35 -2.89
C LEU A 272 21.39 -5.08 -4.26
N TYR A 273 21.25 -6.12 -5.05
CA TYR A 273 20.46 -6.11 -6.28
C TYR A 273 19.01 -6.47 -5.98
N TRP A 274 18.09 -5.76 -6.61
CA TRP A 274 16.66 -5.95 -6.41
C TRP A 274 16.19 -7.33 -6.91
N HIS A 275 16.65 -7.75 -8.09
CA HIS A 275 16.11 -8.94 -8.75
C HIS A 275 17.18 -9.96 -9.12
N TRP A 276 16.80 -11.24 -9.11
CA TRP A 276 17.55 -12.32 -9.72
C TRP A 276 16.60 -13.37 -10.30
N SER A 277 16.86 -13.89 -11.50
CA SER A 277 16.04 -14.92 -12.15
C SER A 277 16.88 -16.15 -12.55
N PRO A 278 16.34 -17.38 -12.47
CA PRO A 278 17.02 -18.56 -13.03
C PRO A 278 17.23 -18.50 -14.55
N GLU A 279 16.34 -17.83 -15.29
CA GLU A 279 16.41 -17.75 -16.76
C GLU A 279 17.25 -16.56 -17.22
N TYR A 280 17.16 -15.44 -16.51
CA TYR A 280 17.77 -14.17 -16.92
C TYR A 280 18.91 -13.71 -16.01
N GLU A 281 19.24 -14.48 -14.98
CA GLU A 281 20.26 -14.15 -13.97
C GLU A 281 20.09 -12.71 -13.47
N TRP A 282 21.10 -11.86 -13.69
CA TRP A 282 21.15 -10.46 -13.25
C TRP A 282 20.68 -9.46 -14.31
N LYS A 283 19.94 -9.88 -15.35
CA LYS A 283 19.59 -9.01 -16.49
C LYS A 283 18.79 -7.76 -16.13
N MET A 284 17.97 -7.83 -15.06
CA MET A 284 17.30 -6.65 -14.51
C MET A 284 18.31 -5.59 -14.05
N ASN A 285 19.49 -6.02 -13.58
CA ASN A 285 20.66 -5.21 -13.27
C ASN A 285 20.33 -3.92 -12.49
N PHE A 286 19.60 -4.08 -11.39
CA PHE A 286 19.13 -2.96 -10.57
C PHE A 286 19.79 -3.02 -9.19
N PRO A 287 20.98 -2.40 -9.01
CA PRO A 287 21.56 -2.17 -7.69
C PRO A 287 20.74 -1.11 -6.94
N VAL A 288 20.36 -1.40 -5.70
CA VAL A 288 19.44 -0.55 -4.93
C VAL A 288 20.24 0.47 -4.12
N HIS A 289 20.24 1.71 -4.58
CA HIS A 289 20.84 2.86 -3.89
C HIS A 289 19.77 3.74 -3.24
N GLY A 290 20.12 4.40 -2.14
CA GLY A 290 19.22 5.26 -1.38
C GLY A 290 19.28 6.75 -1.79
N TYR A 291 18.44 7.61 -1.20
CA TYR A 291 17.37 7.22 -0.29
C TYR A 291 16.06 6.93 -1.05
N ASN A 292 15.42 5.80 -0.75
CA ASN A 292 14.12 5.39 -1.31
C ASN A 292 13.38 4.47 -0.30
N GLU A 293 12.30 3.81 -0.73
CA GLU A 293 11.47 2.92 0.09
C GLU A 293 12.16 1.66 0.62
N CYS A 294 13.39 1.36 0.20
CA CYS A 294 14.02 0.04 0.34
C CYS A 294 14.94 -0.11 1.57
N LEU A 295 14.96 0.85 2.52
CA LEU A 295 15.83 0.80 3.71
C LEU A 295 15.72 -0.54 4.47
N ILE A 296 14.50 -1.05 4.65
CA ILE A 296 14.25 -2.27 5.41
C ILE A 296 14.91 -3.51 4.79
N MET A 297 15.13 -3.52 3.46
CA MET A 297 15.85 -4.59 2.78
C MET A 297 17.29 -4.69 3.29
N TYR A 298 17.98 -3.56 3.46
CA TYR A 298 19.34 -3.52 3.98
C TYR A 298 19.40 -3.84 5.47
N VAL A 299 18.45 -3.33 6.27
CA VAL A 299 18.36 -3.66 7.70
C VAL A 299 18.14 -5.16 7.89
N LEU A 300 17.22 -5.78 7.15
CA LEU A 300 16.98 -7.21 7.20
C LEU A 300 18.18 -8.02 6.70
N ALA A 301 18.82 -7.61 5.60
CA ALA A 301 20.03 -8.27 5.13
C ALA A 301 21.15 -8.25 6.18
N ALA A 302 21.35 -7.15 6.91
CA ALA A 302 22.32 -7.08 8.00
C ALA A 302 21.89 -7.88 9.25
N SER A 303 20.58 -8.03 9.45
CA SER A 303 19.97 -8.76 10.58
C SER A 303 19.95 -10.28 10.37
N SER A 304 20.12 -10.78 9.14
CA SER A 304 19.97 -12.21 8.86
C SER A 304 21.04 -13.05 9.58
N PRO A 305 20.62 -14.03 10.41
CA PRO A 305 21.55 -14.87 11.17
C PRO A 305 22.18 -16.02 10.36
N THR A 306 21.73 -16.22 9.11
CA THR A 306 22.14 -17.35 8.24
C THR A 306 22.83 -16.86 6.98
N HIS A 307 22.28 -15.82 6.34
CA HIS A 307 22.73 -15.30 5.06
C HIS A 307 22.92 -13.77 5.09
N GLY A 308 23.47 -13.27 6.21
CA GLY A 308 23.65 -11.84 6.41
C GLY A 308 24.73 -11.20 5.54
N VAL A 309 24.62 -9.89 5.35
CA VAL A 309 25.61 -9.05 4.65
C VAL A 309 26.42 -8.20 5.61
N ASP A 310 27.59 -7.74 5.18
CA ASP A 310 28.45 -6.84 5.95
C ASP A 310 27.99 -5.38 5.90
N ALA A 311 28.40 -4.56 6.87
CA ALA A 311 27.99 -3.16 6.97
C ALA A 311 28.37 -2.35 5.72
N ALA A 312 29.49 -2.70 5.07
CA ALA A 312 29.92 -2.10 3.80
C ALA A 312 28.84 -2.16 2.71
N VAL A 313 28.00 -3.21 2.68
CA VAL A 313 26.91 -3.33 1.70
C VAL A 313 25.88 -2.21 1.89
N TYR A 314 25.63 -1.81 3.13
CA TYR A 314 24.76 -0.68 3.47
C TYR A 314 25.46 0.67 3.24
N GLU A 315 26.68 0.82 3.74
CA GLU A 315 27.44 2.07 3.70
C GLU A 315 27.82 2.50 2.27
N GLU A 316 28.41 1.59 1.49
CA GLU A 316 28.85 1.85 0.12
C GLU A 316 27.70 1.71 -0.89
N GLY A 317 26.77 0.79 -0.64
CA GLY A 317 25.65 0.49 -1.51
C GLY A 317 24.48 1.46 -1.31
N PHE A 318 23.73 1.31 -0.22
CA PHE A 318 22.52 2.09 0.01
C PHE A 318 22.83 3.56 0.31
N MET A 319 23.77 3.83 1.21
CA MET A 319 24.10 5.19 1.64
C MET A 319 25.16 5.84 0.76
N MET A 320 25.71 5.12 -0.23
CA MET A 320 26.63 5.63 -1.25
C MET A 320 27.80 6.43 -0.65
N ASP A 321 28.42 5.94 0.42
CA ASP A 321 29.48 6.62 1.17
C ASP A 321 29.08 8.03 1.65
N GLY A 322 27.82 8.19 2.05
CA GLY A 322 27.27 9.46 2.55
C GLY A 322 26.86 10.45 1.47
N LYS A 323 26.93 10.10 0.18
CA LYS A 323 26.42 10.95 -0.92
C LYS A 323 24.92 11.16 -0.86
N VAL A 324 24.20 10.32 -0.12
CA VAL A 324 22.77 10.48 0.15
C VAL A 324 22.45 11.61 1.14
N VAL A 325 23.42 12.13 1.90
CA VAL A 325 23.13 13.16 2.91
C VAL A 325 22.81 14.49 2.23
N SER A 326 21.62 15.03 2.51
CA SER A 326 21.14 16.28 1.93
C SER A 326 21.36 17.46 2.86
N ASN A 327 21.77 18.60 2.29
CA ASN A 327 21.82 19.89 2.98
C ASN A 327 20.68 20.81 2.56
N ASP A 328 19.77 20.34 1.70
CA ASP A 328 18.71 21.13 1.13
C ASP A 328 17.51 21.26 2.06
N LYS A 329 16.69 22.26 1.75
CA LYS A 329 15.47 22.56 2.48
C LYS A 329 14.34 22.89 1.52
N HIS A 330 13.19 22.30 1.78
CA HIS A 330 11.96 22.57 1.06
C HIS A 330 10.89 23.01 2.03
N TYR A 331 10.14 24.07 1.69
CA TYR A 331 9.19 24.69 2.62
C TYR A 331 9.78 24.96 4.02
N ARG A 332 11.07 25.35 4.07
CA ARG A 332 11.88 25.61 5.29
C ARG A 332 12.15 24.38 6.18
N LEU A 333 11.91 23.16 5.69
CA LEU A 333 12.18 21.90 6.37
C LEU A 333 13.40 21.22 5.74
N PRO A 334 14.36 20.71 6.53
CA PRO A 334 15.48 19.91 6.01
C PRO A 334 15.01 18.62 5.37
N GLU A 335 15.51 18.29 4.18
CA GLU A 335 15.23 17.01 3.51
C GLU A 335 15.90 15.82 4.23
N VAL A 336 17.02 16.07 4.94
CA VAL A 336 17.86 15.06 5.64
C VAL A 336 18.63 14.17 4.67
N LEU A 337 17.96 13.42 3.80
CA LEU A 337 18.59 12.56 2.79
C LEU A 337 18.00 12.85 1.40
N TYR A 338 18.84 12.86 0.37
CA TYR A 338 18.40 13.01 -1.02
C TYR A 338 17.57 11.82 -1.48
N HIS A 339 16.36 12.11 -1.96
CA HIS A 339 15.48 11.12 -2.55
C HIS A 339 16.02 10.67 -3.93
N TYR A 340 16.33 9.37 -4.07
CA TYR A 340 17.01 8.80 -5.25
C TYR A 340 16.27 9.10 -6.57
N GLY A 341 17.04 9.24 -7.66
CA GLY A 341 16.51 9.30 -9.04
C GLY A 341 16.46 10.69 -9.68
N ASN A 342 16.61 11.78 -8.93
CA ASN A 342 16.83 13.12 -9.49
C ASN A 342 17.41 14.08 -8.43
N ALA A 343 18.58 14.68 -8.70
CA ALA A 343 19.22 15.63 -7.78
C ALA A 343 18.45 16.95 -7.63
N ASP A 344 17.54 17.27 -8.56
CA ASP A 344 16.70 18.47 -8.53
C ASP A 344 15.28 18.21 -8.00
N ARG A 345 14.95 16.96 -7.61
CA ARG A 345 13.62 16.61 -7.07
C ARG A 345 13.48 17.11 -5.64
N MET A 346 12.33 17.67 -5.31
CA MET A 346 12.03 18.17 -3.97
C MET A 346 11.95 17.04 -2.94
N VAL A 347 11.08 16.06 -3.17
CA VAL A 347 10.94 14.82 -2.38
C VAL A 347 10.28 13.76 -3.25
N GLY A 348 10.49 12.48 -2.91
CA GLY A 348 9.85 11.34 -3.59
C GLY A 348 8.35 11.18 -3.29
N PRO A 349 7.71 10.16 -3.87
CA PRO A 349 6.37 9.72 -3.49
C PRO A 349 6.28 9.36 -2.00
N LEU A 350 5.16 9.65 -1.34
CA LEU A 350 5.11 9.63 0.13
C LEU A 350 5.23 8.22 0.75
N PHE A 351 4.96 7.16 -0.01
CA PHE A 351 5.14 5.78 0.45
C PHE A 351 6.59 5.43 0.87
N TRP A 352 7.58 6.22 0.44
CA TRP A 352 8.97 6.07 0.88
C TRP A 352 9.15 6.35 2.38
N ALA A 353 8.25 7.11 2.99
CA ALA A 353 8.19 7.31 4.44
C ALA A 353 7.34 6.24 5.17
N HIS A 354 6.80 5.24 4.45
CA HIS A 354 5.86 4.26 5.00
C HIS A 354 6.41 2.83 4.98
N TYR A 355 6.74 2.25 3.81
CA TYR A 355 6.88 0.79 3.67
C TYR A 355 8.00 0.19 4.52
N SER A 356 9.16 0.87 4.54
CA SER A 356 10.28 0.45 5.40
C SER A 356 10.03 0.66 6.89
N TYR A 357 8.98 1.38 7.27
CA TYR A 357 8.72 1.87 8.64
C TYR A 357 7.43 1.30 9.24
N LEU A 358 6.84 0.28 8.63
CA LEU A 358 5.64 -0.37 9.18
C LEU A 358 5.96 -1.17 10.46
N GLY A 359 7.12 -1.81 10.49
CA GLY A 359 7.70 -2.50 11.65
C GLY A 359 8.95 -1.79 12.20
N LEU A 360 9.86 -1.32 11.34
CA LEU A 360 11.04 -0.56 11.80
C LEU A 360 10.57 0.78 12.37
N ASN A 361 10.78 0.99 13.67
CA ASN A 361 10.33 2.22 14.33
C ASN A 361 11.27 3.39 13.99
N PRO A 362 10.80 4.44 13.28
CA PRO A 362 11.65 5.59 12.99
C PRO A 362 11.88 6.50 14.21
N GLN A 363 11.10 6.39 15.28
CA GLN A 363 11.26 7.22 16.48
C GLN A 363 12.59 6.94 17.17
N GLY A 364 13.45 7.96 17.24
CA GLY A 364 14.79 7.84 17.80
C GLY A 364 15.74 6.98 16.95
N LEU A 365 15.33 6.60 15.73
CA LEU A 365 16.17 5.87 14.79
C LEU A 365 17.12 6.85 14.09
N LYS A 366 18.43 6.68 14.32
CA LYS A 366 19.48 7.51 13.74
C LYS A 366 20.68 6.67 13.39
N ASP A 367 21.45 7.11 12.42
CA ASP A 367 22.77 6.55 12.13
C ASP A 367 23.77 7.68 11.82
N GLN A 368 24.93 7.34 11.27
CA GLN A 368 25.95 8.30 10.86
C GLN A 368 25.52 9.27 9.74
N TYR A 369 24.40 9.01 9.05
CA TYR A 369 23.95 9.78 7.89
C TYR A 369 22.72 10.65 8.20
N GLY A 370 21.82 10.25 9.10
CA GLY A 370 20.60 11.02 9.35
C GLY A 370 19.75 10.59 10.54
N ASP A 371 18.73 11.41 10.80
CA ASP A 371 17.64 11.15 11.75
C ASP A 371 16.39 10.75 10.96
N PHE A 372 16.00 9.48 11.04
CA PHE A 372 14.96 8.91 10.18
C PHE A 372 13.54 9.32 10.60
N TRP A 373 13.32 9.68 11.88
CA TRP A 373 12.07 10.33 12.28
C TRP A 373 11.92 11.67 11.59
N LYS A 374 13.00 12.48 11.62
CA LYS A 374 13.00 13.80 11.00
C LYS A 374 12.90 13.72 9.48
N LEU A 375 13.58 12.76 8.84
CA LEU A 375 13.46 12.49 7.41
C LEU A 375 12.00 12.26 7.01
N ASN A 376 11.33 11.30 7.66
CA ASN A 376 9.96 10.92 7.33
C ASN A 376 8.95 12.02 7.66
N GLN A 377 9.10 12.66 8.82
CA GLN A 377 8.20 13.75 9.22
C GLN A 377 8.34 14.97 8.30
N ASN A 378 9.56 15.34 7.92
CA ASN A 378 9.74 16.45 7.00
C ASN A 378 9.25 16.09 5.60
N HIS A 379 9.44 14.86 5.13
CA HIS A 379 8.90 14.40 3.85
C HIS A 379 7.36 14.56 3.80
N ALA A 380 6.65 14.08 4.82
CA ALA A 380 5.20 14.24 4.92
C ALA A 380 4.76 15.73 4.99
N LEU A 381 5.43 16.54 5.81
CA LEU A 381 5.12 17.96 5.95
C LEU A 381 5.46 18.78 4.70
N ILE A 382 6.51 18.43 3.95
CA ILE A 382 6.87 19.06 2.68
C ILE A 382 5.75 18.80 1.67
N GLN A 383 5.30 17.55 1.54
CA GLN A 383 4.17 17.22 0.66
C GLN A 383 2.87 17.91 1.09
N TYR A 384 2.54 17.88 2.38
CA TYR A 384 1.38 18.60 2.90
C TYR A 384 1.42 20.08 2.53
N ARG A 385 2.56 20.75 2.79
CA ARG A 385 2.72 22.19 2.48
C ARG A 385 2.67 22.47 0.98
N TYR A 386 3.20 21.58 0.15
CA TYR A 386 3.07 21.68 -1.31
C TYR A 386 1.61 21.62 -1.76
N CYS A 387 0.82 20.66 -1.26
CA CYS A 387 -0.60 20.56 -1.59
C CYS A 387 -1.40 21.78 -1.08
N VAL A 388 -1.05 22.33 0.09
CA VAL A 388 -1.68 23.55 0.62
C VAL A 388 -1.33 24.79 -0.21
N ASP A 389 -0.08 24.89 -0.66
CA ASP A 389 0.40 25.98 -1.52
C ASP A 389 -0.21 25.88 -2.93
N ASN A 390 -0.46 24.64 -3.39
CA ASN A 390 -1.14 24.29 -4.64
C ASN A 390 -0.61 25.05 -5.87
N PRO A 391 0.69 24.93 -6.21
CA PRO A 391 1.30 25.71 -7.28
C PRO A 391 0.73 25.40 -8.68
N ASN A 392 0.10 24.24 -8.85
CA ASN A 392 -0.58 23.85 -10.09
C ASN A 392 -2.06 24.26 -10.13
N GLU A 393 -2.56 24.91 -9.08
CA GLU A 393 -3.97 25.32 -8.93
C GLU A 393 -4.97 24.15 -9.10
N CYS A 394 -4.57 22.93 -8.72
CA CYS A 394 -5.40 21.72 -8.78
C CYS A 394 -6.67 21.89 -7.93
N GLU A 395 -7.85 21.59 -8.49
CA GLU A 395 -9.09 21.64 -7.71
C GLU A 395 -9.06 20.72 -6.49
N GLY A 396 -9.54 21.24 -5.35
CA GLY A 396 -9.69 20.53 -4.09
C GLY A 396 -8.47 20.53 -3.17
N TYR A 397 -7.26 20.69 -3.70
CA TYR A 397 -6.02 20.71 -2.92
C TYR A 397 -6.09 21.80 -1.84
N SER A 398 -5.87 21.41 -0.59
CA SER A 398 -6.13 22.28 0.57
C SER A 398 -5.45 21.74 1.84
N ASP A 399 -5.68 22.41 2.97
CA ASP A 399 -5.25 21.94 4.29
C ASP A 399 -5.96 20.66 4.77
N SER A 400 -6.97 20.22 4.02
CA SER A 400 -7.84 19.08 4.31
C SER A 400 -7.83 18.04 3.17
N CYS A 401 -7.26 18.34 2.00
CA CYS A 401 -7.11 17.41 0.88
C CYS A 401 -5.67 17.46 0.34
N TRP A 402 -4.87 16.45 0.69
CA TRP A 402 -3.44 16.41 0.41
C TRP A 402 -2.92 14.96 0.34
N GLY A 403 -1.72 14.80 -0.23
CA GLY A 403 -0.99 13.54 -0.24
C GLY A 403 -0.76 13.00 -1.65
N LEU A 404 0.51 13.00 -2.07
CA LEU A 404 0.96 12.54 -3.39
C LEU A 404 1.81 11.28 -3.23
N THR A 405 1.36 10.17 -3.79
CA THR A 405 2.16 8.95 -3.83
C THR A 405 1.88 8.14 -5.09
N SER A 406 2.70 7.12 -5.34
CA SER A 406 2.46 6.20 -6.45
C SER A 406 1.13 5.48 -6.27
N SER A 407 0.27 5.52 -7.28
CA SER A 407 -1.08 4.92 -7.24
C SER A 407 -1.68 4.81 -8.66
N TYR A 408 -2.90 4.30 -8.77
CA TYR A 408 -3.72 4.57 -9.95
C TYR A 408 -3.80 6.06 -10.25
N SER A 409 -3.88 6.39 -11.53
CA SER A 409 -3.95 7.73 -12.07
C SER A 409 -4.91 7.76 -13.25
N ILE A 410 -5.30 8.96 -13.68
CA ILE A 410 -6.25 9.20 -14.77
C ILE A 410 -5.87 8.40 -16.04
N LYS A 411 -4.57 8.25 -16.29
CA LYS A 411 -4.01 7.51 -17.43
C LYS A 411 -3.21 6.27 -17.01
N GLY A 412 -3.75 5.48 -16.08
CA GLY A 412 -3.16 4.20 -15.67
C GLY A 412 -2.57 4.27 -14.27
N TYR A 413 -1.24 4.26 -14.15
CA TYR A 413 -0.52 4.30 -12.87
C TYR A 413 0.64 5.29 -12.98
N ALA A 414 0.90 6.07 -11.93
CA ALA A 414 1.98 7.05 -11.92
C ALA A 414 2.58 7.22 -10.52
N GLY A 415 3.88 7.53 -10.46
CA GLY A 415 4.55 7.90 -9.22
C GLY A 415 4.31 9.36 -8.88
N HIS A 416 3.15 9.69 -8.30
CA HIS A 416 2.83 11.07 -7.95
C HIS A 416 3.74 11.55 -6.82
N ASN A 417 4.27 12.76 -6.99
CA ASN A 417 5.10 13.48 -6.04
C ASN A 417 5.08 14.97 -6.45
N PRO A 418 5.61 15.89 -5.63
CA PRO A 418 5.55 17.32 -5.95
C PRO A 418 6.13 17.73 -7.31
N ASP A 419 7.08 16.99 -7.87
CA ASP A 419 7.66 17.26 -9.20
C ASP A 419 6.95 16.51 -10.34
N ASN A 420 6.00 15.64 -10.01
CA ASN A 420 5.16 14.89 -10.94
C ASN A 420 3.71 14.88 -10.41
N ASP A 421 3.20 16.07 -10.12
CA ASP A 421 1.84 16.28 -9.66
C ASP A 421 0.90 16.33 -10.86
N LEU A 422 -0.07 15.42 -10.87
CA LEU A 422 -1.09 15.27 -11.93
C LEU A 422 -2.48 15.66 -11.42
N CYS A 423 -2.56 16.44 -10.33
CA CYS A 423 -3.78 16.74 -9.61
C CYS A 423 -4.52 15.49 -9.12
N VAL A 424 -3.77 14.45 -8.76
CA VAL A 424 -4.28 13.17 -8.23
C VAL A 424 -3.86 13.03 -6.78
N ILE A 425 -4.83 12.88 -5.89
CA ILE A 425 -4.63 12.58 -4.47
C ILE A 425 -4.85 11.08 -4.24
N SER A 426 -3.96 10.48 -3.46
CA SER A 426 -4.00 9.05 -3.13
C SER A 426 -4.12 8.91 -1.62
N PRO A 427 -5.26 8.42 -1.08
CA PRO A 427 -5.53 8.45 0.35
C PRO A 427 -4.45 7.85 1.26
N THR A 428 -3.76 6.81 0.81
CA THR A 428 -2.68 6.18 1.60
C THR A 428 -1.54 7.15 1.94
N ALA A 429 -1.28 8.16 1.11
CA ALA A 429 -0.23 9.14 1.38
C ALA A 429 -0.46 9.86 2.71
N ALA A 430 -1.63 10.49 2.88
CA ALA A 430 -1.98 11.22 4.08
C ALA A 430 -2.33 10.28 5.25
N LEU A 431 -3.11 9.22 5.00
CA LEU A 431 -3.57 8.33 6.07
C LEU A 431 -2.42 7.48 6.64
N SER A 432 -1.51 6.96 5.83
CA SER A 432 -0.34 6.22 6.33
C SER A 432 0.71 7.14 6.98
N SER A 433 0.53 8.46 6.89
CA SER A 433 1.36 9.47 7.58
C SER A 433 0.83 9.89 8.95
N PHE A 434 -0.22 9.25 9.48
CA PHE A 434 -0.76 9.55 10.81
C PHE A 434 0.29 9.67 11.92
N PRO A 435 1.32 8.81 12.00
CA PRO A 435 2.34 8.95 13.04
C PRO A 435 3.15 10.25 12.93
N TYR A 436 3.33 10.79 11.73
CA TYR A 436 4.19 11.93 11.46
C TYR A 436 3.45 13.27 11.49
N THR A 437 2.22 13.29 10.99
CA THR A 437 1.38 14.47 10.76
C THR A 437 -0.07 14.21 11.23
N PRO A 438 -0.30 13.89 12.51
CA PRO A 438 -1.60 13.41 12.97
C PRO A 438 -2.73 14.43 12.80
N GLU A 439 -2.45 15.72 12.90
CA GLU A 439 -3.45 16.77 12.73
C GLU A 439 -3.87 16.91 11.25
N GLU A 440 -2.90 16.93 10.33
CA GLU A 440 -3.10 16.98 8.89
C GLU A 440 -3.81 15.73 8.35
N SER A 441 -3.35 14.55 8.79
CA SER A 441 -3.94 13.27 8.42
C SER A 441 -5.37 13.13 8.97
N ASN A 442 -5.64 13.69 10.15
CA ASN A 442 -7.00 13.71 10.69
C ASN A 442 -7.93 14.62 9.90
N ARG A 443 -7.49 15.82 9.47
CA ARG A 443 -8.30 16.67 8.59
C ARG A 443 -8.64 15.94 7.29
N PHE A 444 -7.66 15.25 6.71
CA PHE A 444 -7.87 14.45 5.50
C PHE A 444 -8.83 13.28 5.72
N LEU A 445 -8.76 12.61 6.88
CA LEU A 445 -9.71 11.56 7.23
C LEU A 445 -11.15 12.08 7.28
N HIS A 446 -11.38 13.25 7.88
CA HIS A 446 -12.69 13.89 7.89
C HIS A 446 -13.13 14.36 6.51
N PHE A 447 -12.23 14.92 5.70
CA PHE A 447 -12.51 15.26 4.30
C PHE A 447 -13.06 14.05 3.52
N LEU A 448 -12.43 12.88 3.66
CA LEU A 448 -12.89 11.68 2.97
C LEU A 448 -14.23 11.13 3.49
N TYR A 449 -14.42 11.09 4.81
CA TYR A 449 -15.56 10.38 5.39
C TYR A 449 -16.79 11.24 5.65
N ASP A 450 -16.60 12.54 5.90
CA ASP A 450 -17.68 13.47 6.19
C ASP A 450 -18.06 14.29 4.95
N ASP A 451 -17.08 14.76 4.18
CA ASP A 451 -17.31 15.66 3.04
C ASP A 451 -17.43 14.90 1.70
N HIS A 452 -16.65 13.85 1.50
CA HIS A 452 -16.57 13.07 0.25
C HIS A 452 -16.81 11.55 0.40
N PRO A 453 -17.91 11.11 1.04
CA PRO A 453 -18.17 9.70 1.29
C PRO A 453 -18.29 8.84 0.01
N GLU A 454 -18.50 9.44 -1.16
CA GLU A 454 -18.46 8.77 -2.47
C GLU A 454 -17.08 8.17 -2.83
N LEU A 455 -16.01 8.67 -2.20
CA LEU A 455 -14.65 8.15 -2.35
C LEU A 455 -14.36 6.91 -1.49
N ILE A 456 -15.32 6.52 -0.65
CA ILE A 456 -15.23 5.36 0.25
C ILE A 456 -16.04 4.20 -0.33
N GLY A 457 -15.40 3.05 -0.52
CA GLY A 457 -16.07 1.81 -0.89
C GLY A 457 -16.00 0.73 0.18
N GLU A 458 -16.19 -0.51 -0.24
CA GLU A 458 -16.24 -1.70 0.62
C GLU A 458 -14.98 -1.89 1.47
N TYR A 459 -13.79 -1.61 0.91
CA TYR A 459 -12.50 -1.81 1.58
C TYR A 459 -11.86 -0.50 2.04
N GLY A 460 -12.68 0.51 2.36
CA GLY A 460 -12.23 1.84 2.77
C GLY A 460 -12.11 2.81 1.59
N PRO A 461 -11.23 3.84 1.69
CA PRO A 461 -11.01 4.76 0.60
C PRO A 461 -10.53 4.04 -0.67
N TYR A 462 -11.03 4.45 -1.85
CA TYR A 462 -10.47 4.02 -3.13
C TYR A 462 -9.04 4.54 -3.30
N ASP A 463 -8.30 3.88 -4.20
CA ASP A 463 -6.86 4.06 -4.38
C ASP A 463 -6.41 5.50 -4.64
N ALA A 464 -7.16 6.23 -5.47
CA ALA A 464 -6.85 7.59 -5.86
C ALA A 464 -8.05 8.31 -6.48
N PHE A 465 -8.01 9.64 -6.45
CA PHE A 465 -9.00 10.52 -7.06
C PHE A 465 -8.37 11.84 -7.55
N SER A 466 -9.07 12.54 -8.44
CA SER A 466 -8.79 13.90 -8.88
C SER A 466 -10.10 14.66 -8.99
N LEU A 467 -10.29 15.67 -8.15
CA LEU A 467 -11.47 16.54 -8.23
C LEU A 467 -11.42 17.40 -9.50
N GLU A 468 -10.23 17.90 -9.86
CA GLU A 468 -9.94 18.64 -11.10
C GLU A 468 -10.48 17.95 -12.35
N ASN A 469 -10.37 16.61 -12.40
CA ASN A 469 -10.77 15.82 -13.56
C ASN A 469 -12.09 15.07 -13.36
N ASP A 470 -12.84 15.33 -12.27
CA ASP A 470 -14.03 14.58 -11.86
C ASP A 470 -13.79 13.06 -11.96
N TRP A 471 -12.66 12.61 -11.42
CA TRP A 471 -12.15 11.25 -11.60
C TRP A 471 -11.89 10.56 -10.28
N PHE A 472 -12.48 9.40 -10.12
CA PHE A 472 -12.00 8.35 -9.23
C PHE A 472 -12.38 7.02 -9.88
N THR A 473 -11.65 5.96 -9.59
CA THR A 473 -12.02 4.63 -10.05
C THR A 473 -12.26 3.72 -8.84
N PRO A 474 -13.41 3.03 -8.74
CA PRO A 474 -13.69 2.07 -7.67
C PRO A 474 -12.74 0.85 -7.64
N ARG A 475 -11.49 1.08 -7.28
CA ARG A 475 -10.36 0.15 -7.31
C ARG A 475 -9.46 0.38 -6.11
N TYR A 476 -8.70 -0.65 -5.78
CA TYR A 476 -7.80 -0.70 -4.63
C TYR A 476 -6.52 -1.44 -5.00
N LEU A 477 -5.41 -1.04 -4.40
CA LEU A 477 -4.15 -1.78 -4.41
C LEU A 477 -3.77 -2.24 -3.00
N ALA A 478 -3.20 -3.45 -2.88
CA ALA A 478 -2.75 -3.97 -1.58
C ALA A 478 -1.73 -3.06 -0.90
N ILE A 479 -0.78 -2.57 -1.70
CA ILE A 479 0.33 -1.75 -1.25
C ILE A 479 -0.12 -0.38 -0.76
N ASP A 480 -1.29 0.09 -1.20
CA ASP A 480 -1.85 1.37 -0.77
C ASP A 480 -2.83 1.19 0.39
N GLN A 481 -3.68 0.16 0.35
CA GLN A 481 -4.62 -0.11 1.44
C GLN A 481 -3.92 -0.52 2.74
N LEU A 482 -3.00 -1.50 2.69
CA LEU A 482 -2.56 -2.20 3.90
C LEU A 482 -1.58 -1.43 4.80
N PRO A 483 -0.82 -0.41 4.33
CA PRO A 483 -0.12 0.51 5.22
C PRO A 483 -1.05 1.36 6.09
N ILE A 484 -2.26 1.69 5.64
CA ILE A 484 -3.20 2.57 6.37
C ILE A 484 -3.53 2.01 7.76
N PRO A 485 -4.08 0.78 7.91
CA PRO A 485 -4.41 0.27 9.23
C PRO A 485 -3.19 0.05 10.11
N VAL A 486 -2.04 -0.27 9.52
CA VAL A 486 -0.78 -0.51 10.22
C VAL A 486 -0.20 0.79 10.80
N MET A 487 -0.11 1.85 9.99
CA MET A 487 0.43 3.13 10.43
C MET A 487 -0.51 3.87 11.37
N ILE A 488 -1.83 3.74 11.19
CA ILE A 488 -2.80 4.22 12.20
C ILE A 488 -2.59 3.48 13.52
N GLU A 489 -2.37 2.16 13.50
CA GLU A 489 -2.14 1.41 14.73
C GLU A 489 -0.82 1.80 15.41
N ASN A 490 0.24 2.01 14.64
CA ASN A 490 1.51 2.52 15.17
C ASN A 490 1.37 3.92 15.78
N TYR A 491 0.57 4.80 15.17
CA TYR A 491 0.21 6.09 15.76
C TYR A 491 -0.55 5.93 17.09
N ARG A 492 -1.52 5.02 17.15
CA ARG A 492 -2.38 4.84 18.33
C ARG A 492 -1.66 4.17 19.49
N THR A 493 -0.85 3.15 19.23
CA THR A 493 -0.31 2.27 20.27
C THR A 493 1.18 1.94 20.09
N GLY A 494 1.71 2.06 18.87
CA GLY A 494 3.07 1.60 18.53
C GLY A 494 3.19 0.07 18.41
N LEU A 495 2.07 -0.66 18.30
CA LEU A 495 2.03 -2.13 18.35
C LEU A 495 3.03 -2.80 17.41
N LEU A 496 3.00 -2.47 16.11
CA LEU A 496 3.79 -3.18 15.11
C LEU A 496 5.28 -2.81 15.24
N TRP A 497 5.56 -1.55 15.59
CA TRP A 497 6.89 -1.09 15.96
C TRP A 497 7.47 -1.86 17.15
N ASP A 498 6.74 -1.96 18.26
CA ASP A 498 7.20 -2.68 19.44
C ASP A 498 7.43 -4.17 19.14
N LEU A 499 6.53 -4.80 18.38
CA LEU A 499 6.67 -6.19 17.97
C LEU A 499 7.91 -6.42 17.12
N PHE A 500 8.08 -5.68 16.01
CA PHE A 500 9.22 -5.87 15.10
C PHE A 500 10.56 -5.54 15.79
N MET A 501 10.64 -4.40 16.49
CA MET A 501 11.86 -3.96 17.18
C MET A 501 12.24 -4.86 18.36
N SER A 502 11.32 -5.71 18.85
CA SER A 502 11.64 -6.69 19.90
C SER A 502 12.35 -7.95 19.38
N ALA A 503 12.54 -8.10 18.07
CA ALA A 503 13.29 -9.21 17.48
C ALA A 503 14.80 -9.02 17.75
N PRO A 504 15.47 -10.00 18.41
CA PRO A 504 16.90 -9.88 18.71
C PRO A 504 17.78 -9.69 17.48
N GLU A 505 17.40 -10.32 16.36
CA GLU A 505 18.13 -10.23 15.09
C GLU A 505 18.11 -8.82 14.51
N ILE A 506 16.98 -8.11 14.64
CA ILE A 506 16.84 -6.73 14.17
C ILE A 506 17.72 -5.79 14.98
N GLN A 507 17.74 -5.95 16.31
CA GLN A 507 18.62 -5.17 17.19
C GLN A 507 20.09 -5.39 16.84
N GLN A 508 20.49 -6.64 16.61
CA GLN A 508 21.85 -6.98 16.19
C GLN A 508 22.21 -6.41 14.81
N GLY A 509 21.28 -6.43 13.85
CA GLY A 509 21.48 -5.83 12.54
C GLY A 509 21.61 -4.31 12.59
N LEU A 510 20.75 -3.64 13.37
CA LEU A 510 20.84 -2.20 13.59
C LEU A 510 22.16 -1.81 14.28
N ASP A 511 22.56 -2.53 15.34
CA ASP A 511 23.84 -2.34 16.00
C ASP A 511 25.02 -2.53 15.01
N LYS A 512 24.94 -3.56 14.14
CA LYS A 512 25.95 -3.83 13.08
C LYS A 512 26.06 -2.68 12.08
N LEU A 513 24.95 -2.02 11.76
CA LEU A 513 24.87 -0.91 10.81
C LEU A 513 25.16 0.46 11.45
N GLY A 514 25.41 0.52 12.77
CA GLY A 514 25.71 1.77 13.47
C GLY A 514 24.47 2.60 13.84
N PHE A 515 23.28 1.99 13.88
CA PHE A 515 22.07 2.69 14.25
C PHE A 515 21.91 2.87 15.77
N GLU A 516 21.50 4.05 16.17
CA GLU A 516 20.82 4.32 17.44
C GLU A 516 19.32 4.10 17.27
N TYR A 517 18.65 3.50 18.25
CA TYR A 517 17.21 3.24 18.21
C TYR A 517 16.59 3.16 19.61
N LEU A 518 15.28 3.35 19.68
CA LEU A 518 14.51 3.08 20.90
C LEU A 518 14.30 1.58 21.06
N LYS A 519 14.57 1.06 22.26
CA LYS A 519 14.24 -0.32 22.60
C LYS A 519 12.72 -0.51 22.63
N ALA A 520 12.26 -1.62 22.05
CA ALA A 520 10.86 -2.01 22.08
C ALA A 520 10.32 -2.04 23.51
N LYS A 521 9.08 -1.57 23.69
CA LYS A 521 8.35 -1.81 24.93
C LYS A 521 8.03 -3.30 25.04
N SER A 522 7.93 -3.80 26.27
CA SER A 522 7.60 -5.21 26.48
C SER A 522 6.16 -5.49 26.03
N TYR A 523 6.02 -6.28 24.96
CA TYR A 523 4.78 -6.94 24.56
C TYR A 523 4.62 -8.32 25.22
#